data_AF-A0A2M7T654-F1
#
_entry.id   AF-A0A2M7T654-F1
#
_cell.length_a   1.000
_cell.length_b   1.000
_cell.length_c   1.000
_cell.angle_alpha   90.00
_cell.angle_beta   90.00
_cell.angle_gamma   90.00
#
_symmetry.space_group_name_H-M   'P 1'
#
loop_
_entity.id
_entity.type
_entity.pdbx_description
1 polymer ?
#
loop_
_entity_poly.entity_id
_entity_poly.type
_entity_poly.pdbx_seq_one_letter_code
_entity_poly.pdbx_strand_id
1 'polypeptide(L)' 'MRFYAPKGTTDILPDMAKKWRYLERKASDLFEKYEYEPIVTPIFEHTDVFQRAIGTSTDIVQKEMYTF' A
#
# COMPACT_ATOMS: atom_id res chain seq x y z
N MET A 1 16.24 9.51 24.92
CA MET A 1 15.16 9.97 24.03
C MET A 1 14.26 8.77 23.73
N ARG A 2 12.93 8.90 23.88
CA ARG A 2 11.99 7.80 23.63
C ARG A 2 11.30 8.05 22.30
N PHE A 3 11.35 7.07 21.40
CA PHE A 3 10.76 7.15 20.07
C PHE A 3 9.36 6.55 20.08
N TYR A 4 8.47 7.11 19.26
CA TYR A 4 7.10 6.66 19.07
C TYR A 4 6.83 6.56 17.56
N ALA A 5 5.91 5.67 17.20
CA ALA A 5 5.44 5.58 15.81
C ALA A 5 4.86 6.94 15.35
N PRO A 6 5.15 7.39 14.12
CA PRO A 6 4.52 8.58 13.56
C PRO A 6 3.00 8.49 13.63
N LYS A 7 2.33 9.61 13.92
CA LYS A 7 0.86 9.69 13.95
C LYS A 7 0.30 9.24 12.59
N GLY A 8 -0.66 8.33 12.61
CA GLY A 8 -1.25 7.73 11.41
C GLY A 8 -0.61 6.40 10.98
N THR A 9 0.46 5.96 11.66
CA THR A 9 1.06 4.63 11.48
C THR A 9 0.77 3.74 12.69
N THR A 10 0.73 2.42 12.48
CA THR A 10 0.49 1.45 13.54
C THR A 10 1.31 0.20 13.32
N ASP A 11 1.80 -0.41 14.40
CA ASP A 11 2.42 -1.72 14.34
C ASP A 11 1.34 -2.79 14.16
N ILE A 12 1.57 -3.73 13.24
CA ILE A 12 0.72 -4.90 13.06
C ILE A 12 1.24 -6.00 14.00
N LEU A 13 0.63 -6.08 15.19
CA LEU A 13 0.99 -7.07 16.22
C LEU A 13 0.54 -8.50 15.83
N PRO A 14 1.08 -9.55 16.47
CA PRO A 14 0.88 -10.95 16.05
C PRO A 14 -0.57 -11.38 15.83
N ASP A 15 -1.51 -10.92 16.67
CA ASP A 15 -2.92 -11.29 16.52
C ASP A 15 -3.58 -10.65 15.31
N MET A 16 -3.16 -9.43 14.95
CA MET A 16 -3.60 -8.77 13.72
C MET A 16 -2.88 -9.37 12.50
N ALA A 17 -1.58 -9.64 12.60
CA ALA A 17 -0.79 -10.27 11.53
C ALA A 17 -1.37 -11.62 11.09
N LYS A 18 -1.89 -12.43 12.03
CA LYS A 18 -2.58 -13.69 11.70
C LYS A 18 -3.80 -13.46 10.79
N LYS A 19 -4.58 -12.40 11.04
CA LYS A 19 -5.76 -12.03 10.23
C LYS A 19 -5.35 -11.52 8.85
N TRP A 20 -4.32 -10.68 8.78
CA TRP A 20 -3.74 -10.22 7.50
C TRP A 20 -3.30 -11.40 6.62
N ARG A 21 -2.50 -12.31 7.18
CA ARG A 21 -2.04 -13.49 6.44
C ARG A 21 -3.18 -14.41 6.01
N TYR A 22 -4.29 -14.46 6.77
CA TYR A 22 -5.48 -15.21 6.35
C TYR A 22 -6.14 -14.55 5.14
N LEU A 23 -6.31 -13.23 5.16
CA LEU A 23 -6.88 -12.46 4.04
C LEU A 23 -6.02 -12.58 2.78
N GLU A 24 -4.70 -12.38 2.90
CA GLU A 24 -3.75 -12.47 1.80
C GLU A 24 -3.79 -13.84 1.13
N ARG A 25 -3.80 -14.93 1.92
CA ARG A 25 -3.94 -16.30 1.38
C ARG A 25 -5.23 -16.47 0.60
N LYS A 26 -6.36 -16.00 1.14
CA LYS A 26 -7.66 -16.11 0.44
C LYS A 26 -7.68 -15.34 -0.87
N ALA A 27 -7.03 -14.18 -0.92
CA ALA A 27 -6.88 -13.41 -2.14
C ALA A 27 -5.98 -14.13 -3.17
N SER A 28 -4.80 -14.62 -2.74
CA SER A 28 -3.88 -15.38 -3.60
C SER A 28 -4.56 -16.62 -4.20
N ASP A 29 -5.20 -17.44 -3.35
CA ASP A 29 -5.94 -18.64 -3.77
C ASP A 29 -7.04 -18.32 -4.80
N LEU A 30 -7.62 -17.11 -4.75
CA LEU A 30 -8.64 -16.68 -5.69
C LEU A 30 -8.01 -16.27 -7.03
N PHE A 31 -6.98 -15.42 -7.00
CA PHE A 31 -6.32 -14.92 -8.22
C PHE A 31 -5.64 -16.05 -9.01
N GLU A 32 -5.01 -17.01 -8.32
CA GLU A 32 -4.38 -18.18 -8.94
C GLU A 32 -5.39 -19.05 -9.72
N LYS A 33 -6.64 -19.17 -9.25
CA LYS A 33 -7.69 -19.92 -9.96
C LYS A 33 -8.08 -19.31 -11.31
N TYR A 34 -7.75 -18.04 -11.51
CA TYR A 34 -8.00 -17.31 -12.74
C TYR A 34 -6.68 -16.96 -13.45
N GLU A 35 -5.58 -17.63 -13.12
CA GLU A 35 -4.27 -17.47 -13.77
C GLU A 35 -3.70 -16.05 -13.71
N TYR A 36 -4.09 -15.26 -12.70
CA TYR A 36 -3.44 -13.98 -12.44
C TYR A 36 -2.16 -14.20 -11.67
N GLU A 37 -1.06 -13.66 -12.19
CA GLU A 37 0.25 -13.69 -11.53
C GLU A 37 0.50 -12.40 -10.73
N PRO A 38 1.17 -12.50 -9.57
CA PRO A 38 1.49 -11.33 -8.77
C PRO A 38 2.63 -10.52 -9.41
N ILE A 39 2.46 -9.20 -9.45
CA ILE A 39 3.53 -8.24 -9.69
C ILE A 39 3.74 -7.40 -8.43
N VAL A 40 4.99 -7.20 -8.04
CA VAL A 40 5.36 -6.32 -6.92
C VAL A 40 6.13 -5.14 -7.47
N THR A 41 5.56 -3.94 -7.34
CA THR A 41 6.18 -2.68 -7.77
C THR A 41 6.98 -2.05 -6.62
N PRO A 42 7.88 -1.09 -6.92
CA PRO A 42 8.49 -0.25 -5.88
C PRO A 42 7.44 0.47 -5.02
N ILE A 43 7.81 0.77 -3.76
CA ILE A 43 6.92 1.46 -2.79
C ILE A 43 6.77 2.95 -3.13
N PHE A 44 7.77 3.54 -3.78
CA PHE A 44 7.76 4.92 -4.25
C PHE A 44 8.20 4.96 -5.72
N GLU A 45 7.72 5.97 -6.44
CA GLU A 45 8.00 6.20 -7.85
C GLU A 45 8.23 7.70 -8.09
N HIS A 46 8.73 8.05 -9.27
CA HIS A 46 8.75 9.45 -9.69
C HIS A 46 7.35 10.06 -9.64
N THR A 47 7.23 11.27 -9.08
CA THR A 47 5.94 11.97 -8.89
C THR A 47 5.12 12.06 -10.19
N ASP A 48 5.78 12.20 -11.33
CA ASP A 48 5.18 12.25 -12.67
C ASP A 48 4.32 11.02 -13.00
N VAL A 49 4.67 9.84 -12.48
CA VAL A 49 3.92 8.59 -12.68
C VAL A 49 2.50 8.75 -12.12
N PHE A 50 2.38 9.30 -10.91
CA PHE A 50 1.09 9.50 -10.24
C PHE A 50 0.33 10.70 -10.81
N GLN A 51 1.01 11.81 -11.10
CA GLN A 51 0.37 13.00 -11.67
C GLN A 51 -0.32 12.71 -13.00
N ARG A 52 0.32 11.91 -13.87
CA ARG A 52 -0.24 11.55 -15.18
C ARG A 52 -1.37 10.52 -15.07
N ALA A 53 -1.26 9.54 -14.18
CA ALA A 53 -2.24 8.47 -14.04
C ALA A 53 -3.52 8.90 -13.30
N ILE A 54 -3.38 9.68 -12.24
CA ILE A 54 -4.51 10.06 -11.35
C ILE A 54 -5.11 11.41 -11.77
N GLY A 55 -4.29 12.32 -12.30
CA GLY A 55 -4.69 13.66 -12.69
C GLY A 55 -4.34 14.72 -11.64
N THR A 56 -3.83 15.86 -12.12
CA THR A 56 -3.24 16.94 -11.31
C THR A 56 -4.24 17.71 -10.45
N SER A 57 -5.54 17.61 -10.74
CA SER A 57 -6.60 18.28 -10.00
C SER A 57 -7.18 17.45 -8.85
N THR A 58 -6.71 16.22 -8.64
CA THR A 58 -7.21 15.36 -7.57
C THR A 58 -6.61 15.74 -6.22
N ASP A 59 -7.39 15.59 -5.14
CA ASP A 59 -6.89 15.85 -3.78
C ASP A 59 -5.69 14.96 -3.43
N ILE A 60 -5.65 13.73 -3.97
CA ILE A 60 -4.51 12.81 -3.83
C ILE A 60 -3.22 13.51 -4.27
N VAL A 61 -3.19 14.00 -5.51
CA VAL A 61 -2.01 14.63 -6.10
C VAL A 61 -1.69 15.98 -5.44
N GLN A 62 -2.70 16.72 -4.99
CA GLN A 62 -2.50 18.05 -4.44
C GLN A 62 -2.06 18.07 -2.97
N LYS A 63 -2.50 17.11 -2.14
CA LYS A 63 -2.39 17.21 -0.68
C LYS A 63 -2.02 15.92 0.05
N GLU A 64 -2.14 14.76 -0.59
CA GLU A 64 -2.02 13.47 0.12
C GLU A 64 -0.76 12.67 -0.26
N MET A 65 -0.05 13.05 -1.33
CA MET A 65 1.22 12.41 -1.71
C MET A 65 2.38 12.86 -0.80
N TYR A 66 3.15 11.89 -0.31
CA TYR A 66 4.46 12.14 0.28
C TYR A 66 5.51 12.26 -0.83
N THR A 67 5.89 13.49 -1.18
CA THR A 67 6.98 13.78 -2.13
C THR A 67 8.18 14.33 -1.36
N PHE A 68 9.37 13.78 -1.60
CA PHE A 68 10.61 14.12 -0.91
C PHE A 68 11.82 13.96 -1.82
#